data_AF-A0AAW4L6E3-F1
#
_entry.id   AF-A0AAW4L6E3-F1
#
_cell.length_a   1.000
_cell.length_b   1.000
_cell.length_c   1.000
_cell.angle_alpha   90.00
_cell.angle_beta   90.00
_cell.angle_gamma   90.00
#
_symmetry.space_group_name_H-M   'P 1'
#
loop_
_entity.id
_entity.type
_entity.pdbx_description
1 polymer ?
#
loop_
_entity_poly.entity_id
_entity_poly.type
_entity_poly.pdbx_seq_one_letter_code
_entity_poly.pdbx_strand_id
1 'polypeptide(L)'
;MGLLTKLRNRLTTERQQIDWGRTALLVALILAVFAALWQWAMPEIRTITSIEFRAVPQIHRVESVKRVNVPCPESGIVVLDKAAVAKKMPLLGLSGGDITAWQKQDREEGISPAPAGTQPNTQVTATADIPQSDNGVEIVSLIDLQTGESQIVAKEKAAPWFQFRNDAAAGIRYGLNQRLENSGSVYGRWDFLRVKDVYLSGNVDVTTGGDAHLQLGAEYRW
;
A
#
# COMPACT_ATOMS: atom_id res chain seq x y z
N MET A 1 75.79 34.67 10.52
CA MET A 1 74.74 34.47 11.55
C MET A 1 73.33 34.85 11.04
N GLY A 2 72.99 34.61 9.76
CA GLY A 2 71.71 35.07 9.16
C GLY A 2 70.91 34.02 8.37
N LEU A 3 71.43 32.79 8.25
CA LEU A 3 70.78 31.70 7.50
C LEU A 3 69.85 30.87 8.39
N LEU A 4 70.20 30.67 9.66
CA LEU A 4 69.38 29.92 10.63
C LEU A 4 68.12 30.68 11.05
N THR A 5 68.16 32.01 11.09
CA THR A 5 66.99 32.86 11.37
C THR A 5 65.97 32.86 10.23
N LYS A 6 66.43 32.71 8.98
CA LYS A 6 65.56 32.65 7.79
C LYS A 6 64.83 31.30 7.67
N LEU A 7 65.44 30.21 8.14
CA LEU A 7 64.83 28.88 8.20
C LEU A 7 63.77 28.78 9.32
N ARG A 8 63.97 29.45 10.46
CA ARG A 8 63.01 29.41 11.57
C ARG A 8 61.67 30.08 11.24
N ASN A 9 61.68 31.19 10.49
CA ASN A 9 60.46 31.91 10.12
C ASN A 9 59.64 31.24 8.98
N ARG A 10 60.21 30.25 8.28
CA ARG A 10 59.47 29.49 7.26
C ARG A 10 58.60 28.38 7.85
N LEU A 11 58.85 27.96 9.09
CA LEU A 11 58.11 26.87 9.74
C LEU A 11 56.91 27.36 10.56
N THR A 12 56.74 28.66 10.77
CA THR A 12 55.69 29.22 11.64
C THR A 12 54.57 29.94 10.89
N THR A 13 54.64 30.04 9.56
CA THR A 13 53.82 31.02 8.81
C THR A 13 52.92 30.39 7.74
N GLU A 14 52.42 29.18 8.01
CA GLU A 14 51.29 28.66 7.24
C GLU A 14 50.46 27.73 8.13
N ARG A 15 49.87 28.30 9.17
CA ARG A 15 48.70 27.68 9.81
C ARG A 15 47.58 27.80 8.76
N GLN A 16 47.56 26.86 7.80
CA GLN A 16 46.48 26.72 6.83
C GLN A 16 45.19 26.80 7.64
N GLN A 17 44.44 27.90 7.47
CA GLN A 17 43.10 27.99 8.01
C GLN A 17 42.33 26.87 7.32
N ILE A 18 42.18 25.76 8.03
CA ILE A 18 41.30 24.68 7.64
C ILE A 18 39.93 25.34 7.56
N ASP A 19 39.44 25.48 6.34
CA ASP A 19 38.09 25.97 6.08
C ASP A 19 37.13 24.88 6.56
N TRP A 20 36.75 24.99 7.83
CA TRP A 20 35.93 24.01 8.53
C TRP A 20 34.62 23.74 7.79
N GLY A 21 34.11 24.73 7.04
CA GLY A 21 32.94 24.58 6.19
C GLY A 21 33.16 23.60 5.04
N ARG A 22 34.28 23.73 4.32
CA ARG A 22 34.64 22.79 3.22
C ARG A 22 34.90 21.39 3.75
N THR A 23 35.58 21.26 4.89
CA THR A 23 35.82 19.94 5.49
C THR A 23 34.53 19.27 5.96
N ALA A 24 33.61 20.02 6.58
CA ALA A 24 32.32 19.47 7.00
C ALA A 24 31.48 19.02 5.79
N LEU A 25 31.48 19.80 4.71
CA LEU A 25 30.79 19.46 3.47
C LEU A 25 31.37 18.20 2.82
N LEU A 26 32.70 18.06 2.78
CA LEU A 26 33.38 16.85 2.28
C LEU A 26 33.03 15.61 3.11
N VAL A 27 33.02 15.72 4.43
CA VAL A 27 32.66 14.61 5.33
C VAL A 27 31.19 14.21 5.14
N ALA A 28 30.29 15.18 5.01
CA ALA A 28 28.87 14.91 4.75
C ALA A 28 28.67 14.20 3.39
N LEU A 29 29.42 14.60 2.36
CA LEU A 29 29.37 14.00 1.03
C LEU A 29 29.89 12.56 1.04
N ILE A 30 30.98 12.30 1.76
CA ILE A 30 31.51 10.94 1.96
C ILE A 30 30.48 10.06 2.68
N LEU A 31 29.89 10.55 3.77
CA LEU A 31 28.85 9.82 4.50
C LEU A 31 27.61 9.53 3.65
N ALA A 32 27.18 10.48 2.81
CA ALA A 32 26.06 10.29 1.89
C ALA A 32 26.35 9.19 0.85
N VAL A 33 27.56 9.17 0.27
CA VAL A 33 27.98 8.12 -0.67
C VAL A 33 28.07 6.76 0.03
N PHE A 34 28.61 6.69 1.24
CA PHE A 34 28.64 5.45 2.01
C PHE A 34 27.24 4.95 2.37
N ALA A 35 26.32 5.84 2.72
CA ALA A 35 24.93 5.47 2.98
C ALA A 35 24.24 4.91 1.73
N ALA A 36 24.46 5.54 0.57
CA ALA A 36 23.92 5.06 -0.70
C ALA A 36 24.52 3.70 -1.11
N LEU A 37 25.84 3.51 -0.96
CA LEU A 37 26.50 2.23 -1.21
C LEU A 37 26.02 1.14 -0.24
N TRP A 38 25.82 1.49 1.02
CA TRP A 38 25.29 0.57 2.03
C TRP A 38 23.87 0.13 1.70
N GLN A 39 23.02 1.06 1.28
CA GLN A 39 21.65 0.77 0.85
C GLN A 39 21.61 -0.08 -0.42
N TRP A 40 22.52 0.15 -1.37
CA TRP A 40 22.66 -0.68 -2.57
C TRP A 40 23.18 -2.09 -2.26
N ALA A 41 24.10 -2.22 -1.30
CA ALA A 41 24.68 -3.50 -0.90
C ALA A 41 23.76 -4.34 0.00
N MET A 42 22.85 -3.71 0.74
CA MET A 42 21.85 -4.40 1.54
C MET A 42 20.78 -5.00 0.63
N PRO A 43 20.60 -6.34 0.60
CA PRO A 43 19.48 -6.93 -0.10
C PRO A 43 18.19 -6.37 0.49
N GLU A 44 17.29 -5.88 -0.36
CA GLU A 44 15.94 -5.49 0.04
C GLU A 44 15.38 -6.62 0.89
N ILE A 45 15.08 -6.36 2.18
CA ILE A 45 14.28 -7.27 2.99
C ILE A 45 12.89 -7.17 2.40
N ARG A 46 12.67 -7.86 1.27
CA ARG A 46 11.34 -8.14 0.77
C ARG A 46 10.71 -8.95 1.88
N THR A 47 9.81 -8.32 2.63
CA THR A 47 8.82 -9.06 3.40
C THR A 47 8.00 -9.82 2.37
N ILE A 48 8.51 -10.99 1.98
CA ILE A 48 7.76 -12.01 1.28
C ILE A 48 6.77 -12.50 2.33
N THR A 49 5.70 -11.74 2.54
CA THR A 49 4.43 -12.34 2.94
C THR A 49 3.97 -13.14 1.73
N SER A 50 4.66 -14.26 1.48
CA SER A 50 4.12 -15.34 0.68
C SER A 50 2.91 -15.79 1.48
N ILE A 51 1.75 -15.30 1.08
CA ILE A 51 0.50 -15.92 1.46
C ILE A 51 0.51 -17.22 0.68
N GLU A 52 1.24 -18.21 1.18
CA GLU A 52 1.22 -19.56 0.64
C GLU A 52 -0.18 -20.09 0.96
N PHE A 53 -1.09 -19.94 0.00
CA PHE A 53 -2.39 -20.57 0.04
C PHE A 53 -2.17 -22.07 -0.01
N ARG A 54 -1.98 -22.69 1.16
CA ARG A 54 -2.08 -24.14 1.27
C ARG A 54 -3.52 -24.49 0.98
N ALA A 55 -3.73 -25.15 -0.15
CA ALA A 55 -5.02 -25.73 -0.48
C ALA A 55 -5.45 -26.59 0.73
N VAL A 56 -6.60 -26.23 1.30
CA VAL A 56 -7.21 -27.03 2.37
C VAL A 56 -7.34 -28.46 1.81
N PRO A 57 -6.82 -29.49 2.48
CA PRO A 57 -6.89 -30.84 1.98
C PRO A 57 -8.34 -31.17 1.67
N GLN A 58 -8.62 -31.42 0.40
CA GLN A 58 -9.96 -31.79 -0.04
C GLN A 58 -10.37 -33.05 0.73
N ILE A 59 -11.50 -32.99 1.43
CA ILE A 59 -12.04 -34.12 2.19
C ILE A 59 -12.57 -35.14 1.16
N HIS A 60 -11.70 -36.04 0.69
CA HIS A 60 -12.03 -37.02 -0.34
C HIS A 60 -12.99 -38.11 0.14
N ARG A 61 -13.21 -38.20 1.46
CA ARG A 61 -14.07 -39.21 2.05
C ARG A 61 -14.66 -38.68 3.34
N VAL A 62 -15.88 -38.20 3.27
CA VAL A 62 -16.74 -38.15 4.44
C VAL A 62 -17.16 -39.60 4.67
N GLU A 63 -16.42 -40.34 5.50
CA GLU A 63 -16.98 -41.57 6.07
C GLU A 63 -18.33 -41.18 6.64
N SER A 64 -19.37 -41.81 6.10
CA SER A 64 -20.78 -41.45 6.31
C SER A 64 -20.97 -40.87 7.70
N VAL A 65 -21.37 -39.60 7.78
CA VAL A 65 -21.73 -38.96 9.05
C VAL A 65 -22.67 -39.93 9.75
N LYS A 66 -22.17 -40.59 10.80
CA LYS A 66 -22.95 -41.55 11.57
C LYS A 66 -24.06 -40.71 12.18
N ARG A 67 -25.25 -40.77 11.58
CA ARG A 67 -26.41 -40.03 12.05
C ARG A 67 -26.64 -40.48 13.48
N VAL A 68 -26.19 -39.66 14.43
CA VAL A 68 -26.57 -39.83 15.81
C VAL A 68 -28.04 -39.46 15.84
N ASN A 69 -28.88 -40.48 15.98
CA ASN A 69 -30.30 -40.29 16.17
C ASN A 69 -30.47 -39.67 17.56
N VAL A 70 -30.42 -38.34 17.61
CA VAL A 70 -30.74 -37.59 18.83
C VAL A 70 -32.25 -37.79 19.02
N PRO A 71 -32.70 -38.48 20.08
CA PRO A 71 -34.12 -38.58 20.35
C PRO A 71 -34.64 -37.18 20.65
N CYS A 72 -35.28 -36.54 19.66
CA CYS A 72 -36.09 -35.37 19.91
C CYS A 72 -37.32 -35.83 20.69
N PRO A 73 -37.52 -35.38 21.95
CA PRO A 73 -38.82 -35.52 22.58
C PRO A 73 -39.81 -34.66 21.79
N GLU A 74 -40.72 -35.30 21.07
CA GLU A 74 -41.99 -34.74 20.57
C GLU A 74 -41.93 -33.30 20.02
N SER A 75 -40.86 -32.94 19.31
CA SER A 75 -40.84 -31.68 18.57
C SER A 75 -41.81 -31.84 17.40
N GLY A 76 -42.97 -31.20 17.51
CA GLY A 76 -44.05 -31.20 16.54
C GLY A 76 -43.60 -30.73 15.15
N ILE A 77 -42.99 -31.63 14.39
CA ILE A 77 -42.78 -31.47 12.96
C ILE A 77 -44.15 -31.69 12.31
N VAL A 78 -44.87 -30.60 12.11
CA VAL A 78 -46.05 -30.59 11.26
C VAL A 78 -45.56 -30.70 9.83
N VAL A 79 -45.65 -31.90 9.25
CA VAL A 79 -45.47 -32.12 7.82
C VAL A 79 -46.62 -31.40 7.12
N LEU A 80 -46.37 -30.17 6.68
CA LEU A 80 -47.34 -29.40 5.92
C LEU A 80 -47.41 -29.96 4.51
N ASP A 81 -48.54 -30.57 4.18
CA ASP A 81 -48.85 -31.03 2.84
C ASP A 81 -48.88 -29.82 1.89
N LYS A 82 -48.02 -29.83 0.87
CA LYS A 82 -47.80 -28.70 -0.05
C LYS A 82 -49.09 -28.29 -0.74
N ALA A 83 -49.98 -29.24 -0.99
CA ALA A 83 -51.30 -28.99 -1.58
C ALA A 83 -52.25 -28.23 -0.63
N ALA A 84 -52.16 -28.48 0.68
CA ALA A 84 -52.97 -27.79 1.69
C ALA A 84 -52.47 -26.35 1.94
N VAL A 85 -51.16 -26.11 1.85
CA VAL A 85 -50.56 -24.78 1.97
C VAL A 85 -50.92 -23.91 0.76
N ALA A 86 -50.84 -24.45 -0.46
CA ALA A 86 -51.22 -23.73 -1.69
C ALA A 86 -52.70 -23.31 -1.70
N LYS A 87 -53.58 -24.08 -1.04
CA LYS A 87 -55.01 -23.74 -0.92
C LYS A 87 -55.30 -22.62 0.10
N LYS A 88 -54.44 -22.46 1.12
CA LYS A 88 -54.61 -21.45 2.18
C LYS A 88 -53.84 -20.16 1.91
N MET A 89 -52.82 -20.19 1.07
CA MET A 89 -52.12 -18.99 0.59
C MET A 89 -52.42 -18.80 -0.90
N PRO A 90 -53.50 -18.06 -1.26
CA PRO A 90 -53.64 -17.56 -2.61
C PRO A 90 -52.52 -16.54 -2.83
N LEU A 91 -51.37 -17.00 -3.32
CA LEU A 91 -50.29 -16.15 -3.83
C LEU A 91 -50.77 -15.52 -5.14
N LEU A 92 -51.69 -14.56 -5.01
CA LEU A 92 -52.37 -13.80 -6.06
C LEU A 92 -51.44 -12.88 -6.88
N GLY A 93 -50.12 -13.05 -6.76
CA GLY A 93 -49.11 -12.27 -7.50
C GLY A 93 -48.00 -13.11 -8.14
N LEU A 94 -48.02 -14.44 -8.07
CA LEU A 94 -46.93 -15.30 -8.58
C LEU A 94 -47.32 -16.24 -9.72
N SER A 95 -48.58 -16.24 -10.17
CA SER A 95 -49.00 -17.02 -11.34
C SER A 95 -49.18 -16.10 -12.54
N GLY A 96 -48.13 -15.96 -13.36
CA GLY A 96 -48.27 -15.45 -14.74
C GLY A 96 -47.42 -14.23 -15.11
N GLY A 97 -46.56 -13.74 -14.22
CA GLY A 97 -45.50 -12.81 -14.61
C GLY A 97 -44.40 -13.58 -15.33
N ASP A 98 -44.23 -13.30 -16.62
CA ASP A 98 -43.20 -13.88 -17.49
C ASP A 98 -41.81 -13.69 -16.88
N ILE A 99 -41.33 -14.73 -16.20
CA ILE A 99 -40.02 -14.78 -15.52
C ILE A 99 -38.86 -14.57 -16.52
N THR A 100 -39.11 -14.68 -17.82
CA THR A 100 -38.11 -14.42 -18.86
C THR A 100 -37.75 -12.93 -19.00
N ALA A 101 -38.62 -12.01 -18.56
CA ALA A 101 -38.33 -10.58 -18.59
C ALA A 101 -37.25 -10.19 -17.57
N TRP A 102 -37.29 -10.78 -16.37
CA TRP A 102 -36.31 -10.53 -15.31
C TRP A 102 -34.94 -11.11 -15.66
N GLN A 103 -34.89 -12.30 -16.29
CA GLN A 103 -33.65 -12.91 -16.76
C GLN A 103 -32.98 -12.16 -17.93
N LYS A 104 -33.72 -11.34 -18.67
CA LYS A 104 -33.16 -10.52 -19.75
C LYS A 104 -32.49 -9.25 -19.22
N GLN A 105 -33.01 -8.69 -18.14
CA GLN A 105 -32.52 -7.43 -17.59
C GLN A 105 -31.16 -7.59 -16.89
N ASP A 106 -30.95 -8.70 -16.17
CA ASP A 106 -29.65 -9.02 -15.54
C ASP A 106 -28.55 -9.36 -16.56
N ARG A 107 -28.91 -9.63 -17.82
CA ARG A 107 -27.95 -9.99 -18.88
C ARG A 107 -27.43 -8.79 -19.65
N GLU A 108 -28.08 -7.63 -19.54
CA GLU A 108 -27.70 -6.39 -20.24
C GLU A 108 -27.01 -5.37 -19.31
N GLU A 109 -27.07 -5.54 -17.99
CA GLU A 109 -26.17 -4.83 -17.08
C GLU A 109 -24.76 -5.40 -17.24
N GLY A 110 -23.94 -4.63 -17.95
CA GLY A 110 -22.62 -5.01 -18.42
C GLY A 110 -21.80 -5.72 -17.35
N ILE A 111 -21.52 -7.00 -17.64
CA ILE A 111 -20.53 -7.80 -16.93
C ILE A 111 -19.24 -6.99 -16.95
N SER A 112 -18.91 -6.37 -15.81
CA SER A 112 -17.63 -5.71 -15.63
C SER A 112 -16.56 -6.74 -15.99
N PRO A 113 -15.70 -6.48 -17.00
CA PRO A 113 -14.79 -7.49 -17.51
C PRO A 113 -14.00 -8.08 -16.36
N ALA A 114 -14.02 -9.41 -16.25
CA ALA A 114 -13.32 -10.11 -15.18
C ALA A 114 -11.87 -9.58 -15.12
N PRO A 115 -11.34 -9.26 -13.92
CA PRO A 115 -10.00 -8.73 -13.79
C PRO A 115 -9.01 -9.66 -14.47
N ALA A 116 -8.13 -9.08 -15.28
CA ALA A 116 -7.17 -9.82 -16.08
C ALA A 116 -6.35 -10.77 -15.19
N GLY A 117 -6.36 -12.06 -15.53
CA GLY A 117 -5.63 -13.10 -14.78
C GLY A 117 -6.50 -14.04 -13.93
N THR A 118 -7.83 -13.89 -13.94
CA THR A 118 -8.73 -14.82 -13.24
C THR A 118 -8.74 -16.19 -13.93
N GLN A 119 -8.37 -17.27 -13.22
CA GLN A 119 -8.42 -18.63 -13.76
C GLN A 119 -9.89 -19.07 -13.95
N PRO A 120 -10.18 -19.94 -14.94
CA PRO A 120 -11.54 -20.34 -15.31
C PRO A 120 -12.32 -21.07 -14.20
N ASN A 121 -11.71 -21.36 -13.05
CA ASN A 121 -12.31 -22.07 -11.92
C ASN A 121 -12.22 -21.31 -10.59
N THR A 122 -11.98 -20.00 -10.64
CA THR A 122 -11.95 -19.14 -9.45
C THR A 122 -13.18 -18.25 -9.40
N GLN A 123 -13.93 -18.30 -8.29
CA GLN A 123 -15.04 -17.40 -8.02
C GLN A 123 -14.55 -16.25 -7.14
N VAL A 124 -14.65 -15.03 -7.63
CA VAL A 124 -14.44 -13.82 -6.82
C VAL A 124 -15.70 -13.63 -5.98
N THR A 125 -15.59 -13.79 -4.66
CA THR A 125 -16.72 -13.66 -3.73
C THR A 125 -16.96 -12.23 -3.28
N ALA A 126 -15.93 -11.38 -3.31
CA ALA A 126 -16.04 -9.96 -3.03
C ALA A 126 -14.82 -9.19 -3.58
N THR A 127 -15.06 -7.94 -3.96
CA THR A 127 -14.04 -6.96 -4.34
C THR A 127 -14.27 -5.71 -3.51
N ALA A 128 -13.20 -5.09 -3.02
CA ALA A 128 -13.26 -3.83 -2.31
C ALA A 128 -12.18 -2.89 -2.83
N ASP A 129 -12.57 -1.66 -3.16
CA ASP A 129 -11.63 -0.59 -3.47
C ASP A 129 -11.17 0.03 -2.15
N ILE A 130 -9.89 -0.18 -1.83
CA ILE A 130 -9.27 0.33 -0.62
C ILE A 130 -8.33 1.47 -1.03
N PRO A 131 -8.50 2.70 -0.53
CA PRO A 131 -7.56 3.76 -0.81
C PRO A 131 -6.16 3.37 -0.32
N GLN A 132 -5.13 3.73 -1.09
CA GLN A 132 -3.76 3.42 -0.73
C GLN A 132 -3.41 4.11 0.61
N SER A 133 -3.14 3.33 1.65
CA SER A 133 -2.62 3.83 2.92
C SER A 133 -1.10 3.80 2.90
N ASP A 134 -0.48 4.87 3.39
CA ASP A 134 0.97 4.97 3.61
C ASP A 134 1.50 3.93 4.60
N ASN A 135 0.66 3.51 5.56
CA ASN A 135 1.03 2.51 6.56
C ASN A 135 0.71 1.08 6.10
N GLY A 136 0.03 0.96 4.96
CA GLY A 136 -0.58 -0.28 4.50
C GLY A 136 -1.86 -0.61 5.27
N VAL A 137 -2.61 -1.54 4.70
CA VAL A 137 -3.89 -2.00 5.25
C VAL A 137 -3.78 -3.48 5.60
N GLU A 138 -4.27 -3.84 6.78
CA GLU A 138 -4.51 -5.22 7.18
C GLU A 138 -5.93 -5.60 6.76
N ILE A 139 -6.05 -6.62 5.92
CA ILE A 139 -7.33 -7.09 5.39
C ILE A 139 -7.61 -8.46 6.02
N VAL A 140 -8.75 -8.56 6.71
CA VAL A 140 -9.22 -9.79 7.33
C VAL A 140 -10.56 -10.17 6.71
N SER A 141 -10.64 -11.37 6.14
CA SER A 141 -11.90 -11.96 5.72
C SER A 141 -12.45 -12.81 6.85
N LEU A 142 -13.65 -12.47 7.32
CA LEU A 142 -14.41 -13.19 8.33
C LEU A 142 -15.51 -13.97 7.63
N ILE A 143 -15.69 -15.25 7.97
CA ILE A 143 -16.79 -16.07 7.49
C ILE A 143 -17.55 -16.57 8.71
N ASP A 144 -18.84 -16.24 8.81
CA ASP A 144 -19.73 -16.85 9.79
C ASP A 144 -20.06 -18.28 9.34
N LEU A 145 -19.62 -19.26 10.12
CA LEU A 145 -19.80 -20.68 9.78
C LEU A 145 -21.24 -21.18 9.99
N GLN A 146 -22.08 -20.45 10.73
CA GLN A 146 -23.47 -20.81 10.95
C GLN A 146 -24.37 -20.27 9.84
N THR A 147 -24.16 -19.03 9.42
CA THR A 147 -25.00 -18.38 8.39
C THR A 147 -24.41 -18.49 6.98
N GLY A 148 -23.09 -18.71 6.87
CA GLY A 148 -22.35 -18.67 5.61
C GLY A 148 -22.05 -17.24 5.12
N GLU A 149 -22.37 -16.21 5.90
CA GLU A 149 -22.09 -14.82 5.53
C GLU A 149 -20.58 -14.52 5.59
N SER A 150 -20.06 -13.86 4.56
CA SER A 150 -18.66 -13.41 4.51
C SER A 150 -18.57 -11.89 4.65
N GLN A 151 -17.71 -11.41 5.54
CA GLN A 151 -17.41 -10.01 5.74
C GLN A 151 -15.92 -9.75 5.50
N ILE A 152 -15.59 -8.66 4.81
CA ILE A 152 -14.21 -8.18 4.69
C ILE A 152 -14.05 -6.97 5.59
N VAL A 153 -13.09 -7.03 6.51
CA VAL A 153 -12.72 -5.93 7.40
C VAL A 153 -11.32 -5.48 7.02
N ALA A 154 -11.21 -4.21 6.63
CA ALA A 154 -9.95 -3.56 6.34
C ALA A 154 -9.60 -2.60 7.48
N LYS A 155 -8.41 -2.74 8.05
CA LYS A 155 -7.90 -1.89 9.13
C LYS A 155 -6.55 -1.33 8.74
N GLU A 156 -6.38 -0.02 8.85
CA GLU A 156 -5.09 0.61 8.64
C GLU A 156 -4.10 0.18 9.74
N LYS A 157 -2.87 -0.15 9.33
CA LYS A 157 -1.81 -0.49 10.29
C LYS A 157 -1.39 0.77 11.05
N ALA A 158 -1.09 0.62 12.34
CA ALA A 158 -0.54 1.73 13.12
C ALA A 158 0.77 2.20 12.49
N ALA A 159 0.91 3.53 12.34
CA ALA A 159 2.12 4.12 11.79
C ALA A 159 3.34 3.74 12.65
N PRO A 160 4.42 3.21 12.05
CA PRO A 160 5.64 2.98 12.79
C PRO A 160 6.19 4.31 13.31
N TRP A 161 6.72 4.30 14.53
CA TRP A 161 7.39 5.47 15.09
C TRP A 161 8.60 5.91 14.26
N PHE A 162 9.25 4.96 13.58
CA PHE A 162 10.43 5.16 12.76
C PHE A 162 10.41 4.22 11.56
N GLN A 163 10.60 4.76 10.36
CA GLN A 163 10.65 3.98 9.12
C GLN A 163 11.53 4.66 8.08
N PHE A 164 12.50 3.93 7.53
CA PHE A 164 13.17 4.35 6.30
C PHE A 164 12.20 4.16 5.14
N ARG A 165 11.97 5.24 4.37
CA ARG A 165 11.18 5.20 3.14
C ARG A 165 12.14 5.42 1.97
N ASN A 166 11.75 4.96 0.79
CA ASN A 166 12.50 5.21 -0.44
C ASN A 166 11.53 5.72 -1.51
N ASP A 167 10.75 6.73 -1.15
CA ASP A 167 9.73 7.25 -2.04
C ASP A 167 10.33 8.42 -2.82
N ALA A 168 10.56 8.15 -4.10
CA ALA A 168 11.03 9.15 -5.04
C ALA A 168 9.85 9.66 -5.87
N ALA A 169 9.73 10.98 -5.95
CA ALA A 169 8.80 11.66 -6.85
C ALA A 169 9.61 12.55 -7.79
N ALA A 170 9.34 12.47 -9.09
CA ALA A 170 9.89 13.39 -10.07
C ALA A 170 8.74 14.08 -10.78
N GLY A 171 8.90 15.35 -11.11
CA GLY A 171 7.86 16.11 -11.80
C GLY A 171 8.38 17.35 -12.49
N ILE A 172 7.50 17.93 -13.29
CA ILE A 172 7.73 19.19 -13.98
C ILE A 172 6.75 20.21 -13.41
N ARG A 173 7.24 21.40 -13.08
CA ARG A 173 6.43 22.56 -12.67
C ARG A 173 6.58 23.63 -13.73
N TYR A 174 5.49 24.31 -14.05
CA TYR A 174 5.49 25.45 -14.95
C TYR A 174 4.65 26.56 -14.31
N GLY A 175 5.18 27.78 -14.26
CA GLY A 175 4.53 28.91 -13.59
C GLY A 175 5.23 30.23 -13.87
N LEU A 176 4.69 31.31 -13.31
CA LEU A 176 5.26 32.65 -13.43
C LEU A 176 6.20 32.93 -12.26
N ASN A 177 7.40 33.45 -12.55
CA ASN A 177 8.33 33.91 -11.52
C ASN A 177 7.89 35.27 -10.93
N GLN A 178 8.63 35.82 -9.96
CA GLN A 178 8.34 37.14 -9.37
C GLN A 178 8.38 38.31 -10.39
N ARG A 179 8.93 38.09 -11.59
CA ARG A 179 8.99 39.05 -12.69
C ARG A 179 7.87 38.87 -13.71
N LEU A 180 6.89 37.99 -13.45
CA LEU A 180 5.83 37.61 -14.39
C LEU A 180 6.36 36.98 -15.68
N GLU A 181 7.57 36.41 -15.64
CA GLU A 181 8.12 35.65 -16.75
C GLU A 181 7.78 34.16 -16.57
N ASN A 182 7.53 33.48 -17.68
CA ASN A 182 7.34 32.04 -17.69
C ASN A 182 8.61 31.34 -17.21
N SER A 183 8.46 30.49 -16.21
CA SER A 183 9.53 29.66 -15.66
C SER A 183 9.07 28.21 -15.58
N GLY A 184 9.91 27.31 -16.07
CA GLY A 184 9.74 25.87 -15.88
C GLY A 184 10.78 25.37 -14.87
N SER A 185 10.45 24.33 -14.12
CA SER A 185 11.43 23.58 -13.35
C SER A 185 11.15 22.09 -13.41
N VAL A 186 12.22 21.30 -13.45
CA VAL A 186 12.16 19.86 -13.21
C VAL A 186 12.60 19.64 -11.77
N TYR A 187 11.82 18.90 -11.01
CA TYR A 187 12.14 18.61 -9.61
C TYR A 187 12.15 17.10 -9.35
N GLY A 188 13.04 16.69 -8.46
CA GLY A 188 13.06 15.39 -7.81
C GLY A 188 12.94 15.58 -6.31
N ARG A 189 12.03 14.84 -5.68
CA ARG A 189 11.88 14.73 -4.23
C ARG A 189 12.15 13.30 -3.81
N TRP A 190 12.89 13.12 -2.73
CA TRP A 190 13.15 11.82 -2.13
C TRP A 190 12.85 11.85 -0.63
N ASP A 191 11.79 11.17 -0.21
CA ASP A 191 11.42 11.00 1.19
C ASP A 191 12.18 9.77 1.73
N PHE A 192 13.24 10.00 2.51
CA PHE A 192 14.16 8.94 2.95
C PHE A 192 13.92 8.47 4.40
N LEU A 193 13.32 9.32 5.24
CA LEU A 193 13.05 8.98 6.63
C LEU A 193 11.69 9.50 7.09
N ARG A 194 10.96 8.65 7.80
CA ARG A 194 9.75 9.02 8.52
C ARG A 194 9.92 8.79 10.01
N VAL A 195 9.57 9.81 10.80
CA VAL A 195 9.47 9.74 12.26
C VAL A 195 8.03 10.13 12.62
N LYS A 196 7.20 9.11 12.86
CA LYS A 196 5.75 9.27 13.09
C LYS A 196 5.07 10.03 11.93
N ASP A 197 4.69 11.28 12.15
CA ASP A 197 3.97 12.14 11.20
C ASP A 197 4.92 13.12 10.48
N VAL A 198 6.22 13.07 10.81
CA VAL A 198 7.28 13.91 10.22
C VAL A 198 8.05 13.13 9.17
N TYR A 199 8.21 13.73 8.00
CA TYR A 199 8.91 13.19 6.83
C TYR A 199 10.14 14.04 6.55
N LEU A 200 11.32 13.42 6.55
CA LEU A 200 12.54 14.05 6.08
C LEU A 200 12.74 13.73 4.61
N SER A 201 12.98 14.78 3.83
CA SER A 201 13.09 14.68 2.38
C SER A 201 14.25 15.50 1.83
N GLY A 202 14.85 14.99 0.76
CA GLY A 202 15.78 15.73 -0.09
C GLY A 202 15.04 16.17 -1.34
N ASN A 203 15.21 17.43 -1.73
CA ASN A 203 14.64 17.98 -2.96
C ASN A 203 15.77 18.54 -3.83
N VAL A 204 15.74 18.20 -5.11
CA VAL A 204 16.60 18.79 -6.15
C VAL A 204 15.69 19.39 -7.19
N ASP A 205 15.88 20.65 -7.53
CA ASP A 205 15.19 21.28 -8.65
C ASP A 205 16.17 21.96 -9.60
N VAL A 206 15.89 21.87 -10.89
CA VAL A 206 16.62 22.55 -11.96
C VAL A 206 15.62 23.41 -12.71
N THR A 207 15.87 24.72 -12.73
CA THR A 207 15.01 25.70 -13.38
C THR A 207 15.42 25.93 -14.83
N THR A 208 14.52 26.46 -15.66
CA THR A 208 14.83 26.86 -17.05
C THR A 208 15.90 27.96 -17.14
N GLY A 209 16.19 28.66 -16.04
CA GLY A 209 17.29 29.61 -15.93
C GLY A 209 18.66 28.96 -15.75
N GLY A 210 18.72 27.63 -15.57
CA GLY A 210 19.95 26.88 -15.30
C GLY A 210 20.34 26.82 -13.82
N ASP A 211 19.57 27.46 -12.94
CA ASP A 211 19.81 27.39 -11.50
C ASP A 211 19.38 26.01 -10.97
N ALA A 212 20.28 25.39 -10.20
CA ALA A 212 20.03 24.15 -9.50
C ALA A 212 19.95 24.41 -7.98
N HIS A 213 18.87 23.96 -7.35
CA HIS A 213 18.70 24.06 -5.91
C HIS A 213 18.69 22.66 -5.29
N LEU A 214 19.43 22.51 -4.19
CA LEU A 214 19.38 21.34 -3.32
C LEU A 214 18.80 21.79 -1.98
N GLN A 215 17.72 21.14 -1.55
CA GLN A 215 17.03 21.48 -0.31
C GLN A 215 16.85 20.22 0.54
N LEU A 216 17.05 20.36 1.85
CA LEU A 216 16.63 19.37 2.84
C LEU A 216 15.38 19.90 3.53
N GLY A 217 14.34 19.08 3.61
CA GLY A 217 13.05 19.44 4.16
C GLY A 217 12.63 18.50 5.29
N ALA A 218 11.83 19.04 6.20
CA ALA A 218 11.02 18.27 7.13
C ALA A 218 9.56 18.67 6.91
N GLU A 219 8.70 17.70 6.64
CA GLU A 219 7.28 17.90 6.35
C GLU A 219 6.44 17.16 7.40
N TYR A 220 5.50 17.85 8.06
CA TYR A 220 4.54 17.22 8.97
C TYR A 220 3.23 16.96 8.22
N ARG A 221 2.80 15.69 8.15
CA ARG A 221 1.55 15.27 7.49
C ARG A 221 0.59 14.70 8.53
N TRP A 222 -0.65 15.21 8.59
CA TRP A 222 -1.70 14.78 9.52
C TRP A 222 -2.92 14.24 8.78
#